data_AF-A0A7V9IDJ7-F1
#
_entry.id   AF-A0A7V9IDJ7-F1
#
_cell.length_a   1.000
_cell.length_b   1.000
_cell.length_c   1.000
_cell.angle_alpha   90.00
_cell.angle_beta   90.00
_cell.angle_gamma   90.00
#
_symmetry.space_group_name_H-M   'P 1'
#
loop_
_entity.id
_entity.type
_entity.pdbx_description
1 polymer ?
#
loop_
_entity_poly.entity_id
_entity_poly.type
_entity_poly.pdbx_seq_one_letter_code
_entity_poly.pdbx_strand_id
1 'polypeptide(L)'
;MNNLIRKHTAGFSLIELLVVLAVLGVLVTFAIMALGRSQQNLRRQSIAKEFKVVLERARFDSLKRRPSSCADMSRVEILSPTSFRYITDTNQDGTLQPDAEARVVDFGSSPVRIVDETPLVFPIIIRFDMRGGSSSGACGAETVARTPTHFCELPCGTRNPTNSTSIYVSPTGTVALLIGGEDEPEFDDPDVSLVDFAYGVNEHLAVWTGTPPTPSPIPTPAGTPSGSPSPTPSGTPSPTPTGTPSPTPSPTPLPACTKNQKPGNPPQCSCNPPYFIQNNGQCK
;
A
#
# COMPACT_ATOMS: atom_id res chain seq x y z
N MET A 1 62.11 2.52 -53.67
CA MET A 1 62.04 3.35 -52.44
C MET A 1 61.07 2.69 -51.49
N ASN A 2 61.57 1.85 -50.57
CA ASN A 2 60.73 1.09 -49.64
C ASN A 2 60.70 1.83 -48.30
N ASN A 3 59.59 2.51 -48.02
CA ASN A 3 59.31 3.11 -46.72
C ASN A 3 58.98 1.98 -45.72
N LEU A 4 59.98 1.59 -44.93
CA LEU A 4 59.80 0.72 -43.78
C LEU A 4 59.09 1.52 -42.68
N ILE A 5 57.77 1.36 -42.61
CA ILE A 5 56.92 1.87 -41.52
C ILE A 5 57.36 1.17 -40.23
N ARG A 6 58.15 1.88 -39.40
CA ARG A 6 58.46 1.44 -38.03
C ARG A 6 57.16 1.41 -37.23
N LYS A 7 56.61 0.22 -36.99
CA LYS A 7 55.56 0.02 -35.99
C LYS A 7 56.18 0.24 -34.61
N HIS A 8 55.87 1.39 -34.00
CA HIS A 8 56.16 1.64 -32.59
C HIS A 8 55.37 0.64 -31.74
N THR A 9 56.03 -0.37 -31.20
CA THR A 9 55.49 -1.20 -30.12
C THR A 9 55.63 -0.41 -28.81
N ALA A 10 54.59 0.32 -28.44
CA ALA A 10 54.48 0.88 -27.10
C ALA A 10 54.31 -0.29 -26.12
N GLY A 11 55.35 -0.60 -25.35
CA GLY A 11 55.28 -1.57 -24.28
C GLY A 11 54.42 -1.02 -23.15
N PHE A 12 53.46 -1.82 -22.68
CA PHE A 12 52.66 -1.50 -21.50
C PHE A 12 53.61 -1.38 -20.30
N SER A 13 53.59 -0.24 -19.60
CA SER A 13 54.43 -0.08 -18.42
C SER A 13 53.89 -0.93 -17.28
N LEU A 14 54.76 -1.65 -16.57
CA LEU A 14 54.39 -2.46 -15.41
C LEU A 14 53.65 -1.61 -14.35
N ILE A 15 53.99 -0.32 -14.26
CA ILE A 15 53.31 0.63 -13.38
C ILE A 15 51.85 0.89 -13.79
N GLU A 16 51.57 0.94 -15.10
CA GLU A 16 50.23 1.15 -15.63
C GLU A 16 49.34 -0.06 -15.32
N LEU A 17 49.89 -1.28 -15.47
CA LEU A 17 49.20 -2.50 -15.08
C LEU A 17 48.89 -2.53 -13.57
N LEU A 18 49.83 -2.10 -12.73
CA LEU A 18 49.62 -2.02 -11.28
C LEU A 18 48.50 -1.03 -10.91
N VAL A 19 48.47 0.15 -11.55
CA VAL A 19 47.41 1.14 -11.33
C VAL A 19 46.05 0.61 -11.77
N VAL A 20 45.97 -0.06 -12.92
CA VAL A 20 44.72 -0.65 -13.42
C VAL A 20 44.19 -1.72 -12.46
N LEU A 21 45.06 -2.61 -11.95
CA LEU A 21 44.67 -3.63 -10.98
C LEU A 21 44.19 -3.02 -9.66
N ALA A 22 44.85 -1.96 -9.18
CA ALA A 22 44.45 -1.26 -7.97
C ALA A 22 43.05 -0.62 -8.12
N VAL A 23 42.80 0.07 -9.23
CA VAL A 23 41.48 0.68 -9.52
C VAL A 23 40.40 -0.40 -9.66
N LEU A 24 40.70 -1.51 -10.35
CA LEU A 24 39.77 -2.63 -10.51
C LEU A 24 39.41 -3.27 -9.16
N GLY A 25 40.38 -3.44 -8.25
CA GLY A 25 40.12 -3.94 -6.90
C GLY A 25 39.16 -3.06 -6.11
N VAL A 26 39.36 -1.73 -6.16
CA VAL A 26 38.46 -0.77 -5.51
C VAL A 26 37.04 -0.86 -6.10
N LEU A 27 36.90 -0.91 -7.43
CA LEU A 27 35.59 -1.02 -8.08
C LEU A 27 34.85 -2.32 -7.72
N VAL A 28 35.55 -3.45 -7.65
CA VAL A 28 34.94 -4.75 -7.27
C VAL A 28 34.43 -4.72 -5.83
N THR A 29 35.19 -4.12 -4.90
CA THR A 29 34.72 -4.01 -3.50
C THR A 29 33.46 -3.15 -3.37
N PHE A 30 33.35 -2.03 -4.09
CA PHE A 30 32.12 -1.24 -4.15
C PHE A 30 30.94 -2.01 -4.74
N ALA A 31 31.16 -2.78 -5.81
CA ALA A 31 30.11 -3.58 -6.45
C ALA A 31 29.56 -4.67 -5.51
N ILE A 32 30.42 -5.35 -4.75
CA ILE A 32 30.01 -6.39 -3.80
C ILE A 32 29.16 -5.79 -2.66
N MET A 33 29.56 -4.64 -2.11
CA MET A 33 28.80 -3.96 -1.07
C MET A 33 27.40 -3.51 -1.54
N ALA A 34 27.29 -3.05 -2.79
CA ALA A 34 26.00 -2.66 -3.37
C ALA A 34 25.06 -3.86 -3.55
N LEU A 35 25.59 -5.03 -3.95
CA LEU A 35 24.79 -6.24 -4.17
C LEU A 35 24.18 -6.79 -2.87
N GLY A 36 24.90 -6.73 -1.75
CA GLY A 36 24.41 -7.21 -0.45
C GLY A 36 23.14 -6.48 0.01
N ARG A 37 23.14 -5.14 -0.03
CA ARG A 37 21.99 -4.31 0.38
C ARG A 37 20.75 -4.52 -0.49
N SER A 38 20.95 -4.88 -1.76
CA SER A 38 19.84 -5.17 -2.68
C SER A 38 19.09 -6.44 -2.30
N GLN A 39 19.80 -7.52 -1.96
CA GLN A 39 19.17 -8.80 -1.57
C GLN A 39 18.31 -8.66 -0.30
N GLN A 40 18.82 -7.89 0.65
CA GLN A 40 18.17 -7.52 1.90
C GLN A 40 16.81 -6.83 1.66
N ASN A 41 16.81 -5.76 0.87
CA ASN A 41 15.59 -5.05 0.48
C ASN A 41 14.61 -5.94 -0.30
N LEU A 42 15.10 -6.78 -1.23
CA LEU A 42 14.24 -7.69 -2.00
C LEU A 42 13.55 -8.72 -1.12
N ARG A 43 14.25 -9.30 -0.13
CA ARG A 43 13.67 -10.25 0.82
C ARG A 43 12.58 -9.60 1.67
N ARG A 44 12.86 -8.42 2.24
CA ARG A 44 11.88 -7.63 3.01
C ARG A 44 10.62 -7.32 2.18
N GLN A 45 10.81 -6.86 0.95
CA GLN A 45 9.70 -6.58 0.04
C GLN A 45 8.92 -7.84 -0.35
N SER A 46 9.58 -8.98 -0.54
CA SER A 46 8.92 -10.24 -0.88
C SER A 46 7.98 -10.68 0.24
N ILE A 47 8.46 -10.69 1.50
CA ILE A 47 7.66 -11.09 2.66
C ILE A 47 6.49 -10.12 2.87
N ALA A 48 6.74 -8.81 2.76
CA ALA A 48 5.68 -7.81 2.87
C ALA A 48 4.61 -7.96 1.76
N LYS A 49 5.02 -8.19 0.50
CA LYS A 49 4.09 -8.43 -0.61
C LYS A 49 3.27 -9.70 -0.38
N GLU A 50 3.89 -10.76 0.13
CA GLU A 50 3.20 -11.99 0.49
C GLU A 50 2.15 -11.73 1.58
N PHE A 51 2.50 -11.02 2.64
CA PHE A 51 1.56 -10.63 3.70
C PHE A 51 0.41 -9.77 3.16
N LYS A 52 0.69 -8.79 2.29
CA LYS A 52 -0.35 -7.99 1.60
C LYS A 52 -1.31 -8.87 0.81
N VAL A 53 -0.78 -9.76 -0.03
CA VAL A 53 -1.60 -10.66 -0.86
C VAL A 53 -2.49 -11.54 0.00
N VAL A 54 -1.96 -12.03 1.12
CA VAL A 54 -2.71 -12.84 2.09
C VAL A 54 -3.85 -12.04 2.74
N LEU A 55 -3.61 -10.79 3.14
CA LEU A 55 -4.66 -9.90 3.67
C LEU A 55 -5.76 -9.65 2.63
N GLU A 56 -5.39 -9.33 1.38
CA GLU A 56 -6.35 -9.11 0.30
C GLU A 56 -7.15 -10.38 0.00
N ARG A 57 -6.48 -11.54 -0.03
CA ARG A 57 -7.13 -12.83 -0.21
C ARG A 57 -8.14 -13.13 0.91
N ALA A 58 -7.77 -12.91 2.17
CA ALA A 58 -8.67 -13.10 3.30
C ALA A 58 -9.89 -12.18 3.21
N ARG A 59 -9.71 -10.92 2.82
CA ARG A 59 -10.81 -9.99 2.57
C ARG A 59 -11.76 -10.47 1.48
N PHE A 60 -11.23 -10.86 0.32
CA PHE A 60 -12.05 -11.35 -0.79
C PHE A 60 -12.79 -12.65 -0.44
N ASP A 61 -12.15 -13.52 0.34
CA ASP A 61 -12.76 -14.75 0.83
C ASP A 61 -13.98 -14.47 1.73
N SER A 62 -13.83 -13.55 2.69
CA SER A 62 -14.94 -13.12 3.55
C SER A 62 -16.07 -12.43 2.76
N LEU A 63 -15.73 -11.60 1.77
CA LEU A 63 -16.72 -10.99 0.87
C LEU A 63 -17.51 -12.03 0.06
N LYS A 64 -16.83 -13.07 -0.43
CA LYS A 64 -17.45 -14.15 -1.21
C LYS A 64 -18.39 -14.98 -0.34
N ARG A 65 -17.95 -15.35 0.86
CA ARG A 65 -18.70 -16.23 1.77
C ARG A 65 -19.79 -15.54 2.58
N ARG A 66 -19.64 -14.23 2.80
CA ARG A 66 -20.54 -13.42 3.62
C ARG A 66 -20.77 -14.01 5.03
N PRO A 67 -19.69 -14.21 5.82
CA PRO A 67 -19.81 -14.79 7.16
C PRO A 67 -20.69 -13.90 8.05
N SER A 68 -21.63 -14.53 8.75
CA SER A 68 -22.51 -13.86 9.73
C SER A 68 -21.94 -13.89 11.15
N SER A 69 -20.96 -14.77 11.42
CA SER A 69 -20.30 -14.92 12.71
C SER A 69 -18.82 -14.57 12.62
N CYS A 70 -18.25 -14.06 13.72
CA CYS A 70 -16.81 -13.76 13.81
C CYS A 70 -15.93 -15.02 13.65
N ALA A 71 -16.43 -16.20 14.04
CA ALA A 71 -15.69 -17.45 13.92
C ALA A 71 -15.47 -17.86 12.45
N ASP A 72 -16.45 -17.54 11.60
CA ASP A 72 -16.46 -17.86 10.17
C ASP A 72 -15.75 -16.81 9.30
N MET A 73 -15.34 -15.68 9.89
CA MET A 73 -14.57 -14.65 9.18
C MET A 73 -13.18 -15.17 8.84
N SER A 74 -12.79 -14.97 7.58
CA SER A 74 -11.43 -15.20 7.10
C SER A 74 -10.50 -14.23 7.82
N ARG A 75 -9.30 -14.70 8.18
CA ARG A 75 -8.42 -13.94 9.06
C ARG A 75 -6.95 -14.22 8.84
N VAL A 76 -6.15 -13.23 9.21
CA VAL A 76 -4.69 -13.29 9.26
C VAL A 76 -4.27 -13.09 10.71
N GLU A 77 -3.45 -13.99 11.22
CA GLU A 77 -2.99 -14.00 12.60
C GLU A 77 -1.48 -13.92 12.64
N ILE A 78 -0.94 -12.84 13.18
CA ILE A 78 0.50 -12.68 13.40
C ILE A 78 0.82 -13.42 14.69
N LEU A 79 1.59 -14.50 14.60
CA LEU A 79 1.85 -15.41 15.72
C LEU A 79 3.11 -15.04 16.48
N SER A 80 4.09 -14.47 15.77
CA SER A 80 5.37 -14.07 16.33
C SER A 80 6.00 -12.97 15.46
N PRO A 81 7.13 -12.38 15.87
CA PRO A 81 7.89 -11.45 15.02
C PRO A 81 8.37 -12.06 13.69
N THR A 82 8.33 -13.39 13.52
CA THR A 82 8.84 -14.08 12.33
C THR A 82 7.81 -14.98 11.64
N SER A 83 6.56 -14.97 12.09
CA SER A 83 5.55 -15.85 11.50
C SER A 83 4.14 -15.27 11.60
N PHE A 84 3.37 -15.52 10.55
CA PHE A 84 1.94 -15.30 10.54
C PHE A 84 1.24 -16.52 9.94
N ARG A 85 -0.02 -16.72 10.29
CA ARG A 85 -0.88 -17.69 9.62
C ARG A 85 -2.09 -16.99 9.03
N TYR A 86 -2.67 -17.59 8.01
CA TYR A 86 -3.93 -17.13 7.47
C TYR A 86 -4.89 -18.29 7.26
N ILE A 87 -6.17 -17.99 7.40
CA ILE A 87 -7.25 -18.95 7.31
C ILE A 87 -8.27 -18.39 6.32
N THR A 88 -8.41 -19.07 5.20
CA THR A 88 -9.31 -18.75 4.09
C THR A 88 -9.92 -20.04 3.58
N ASP A 89 -11.12 -20.00 3.02
CA ASP A 89 -11.76 -21.14 2.37
C ASP A 89 -10.98 -21.53 1.10
N THR A 90 -10.11 -22.53 1.25
CA THR A 90 -9.24 -23.01 0.18
C THR A 90 -9.89 -24.08 -0.68
N ASN A 91 -10.82 -24.85 -0.10
CA ASN A 91 -11.55 -25.91 -0.78
C ASN A 91 -12.81 -25.40 -1.50
N GLN A 92 -13.18 -24.13 -1.28
CA GLN A 92 -14.34 -23.43 -1.82
C GLN A 92 -15.69 -24.03 -1.42
N ASP A 93 -15.78 -24.66 -0.25
CA ASP A 93 -17.01 -25.28 0.24
C ASP A 93 -17.95 -24.30 0.98
N GLY A 94 -17.50 -23.06 1.20
CA GLY A 94 -18.26 -22.00 1.86
C GLY A 94 -18.19 -22.01 3.38
N THR A 95 -17.52 -23.00 3.98
CA THR A 95 -17.26 -23.11 5.42
C THR A 95 -15.78 -22.87 5.72
N LEU A 96 -15.46 -22.32 6.90
CA LEU A 96 -14.05 -22.12 7.29
C LEU A 96 -13.68 -23.31 8.17
N GLN A 97 -12.61 -24.00 7.84
CA GLN A 97 -12.08 -25.07 8.70
C GLN A 97 -10.70 -24.65 9.22
N PRO A 98 -10.62 -23.96 10.38
CA PRO A 98 -9.36 -23.41 10.90
C PRO A 98 -8.23 -24.41 10.99
N ASP A 99 -8.52 -25.65 11.36
CA ASP A 99 -7.49 -26.68 11.55
C ASP A 99 -7.00 -27.29 10.23
N ALA A 100 -7.85 -27.34 9.20
CA ALA A 100 -7.53 -27.96 7.92
C ALA A 100 -6.98 -26.97 6.89
N GLU A 101 -7.41 -25.71 6.97
CA GLU A 101 -7.15 -24.68 5.95
C GLU A 101 -6.15 -23.61 6.38
N ALA A 102 -5.70 -23.64 7.64
CA ALA A 102 -4.67 -22.74 8.10
C ALA A 102 -3.36 -22.96 7.32
N ARG A 103 -2.80 -21.88 6.81
CA ARG A 103 -1.47 -21.85 6.20
C ARG A 103 -0.58 -20.94 7.03
N VAL A 104 0.59 -21.47 7.39
CA VAL A 104 1.59 -20.73 8.16
C VAL A 104 2.70 -20.28 7.22
N VAL A 105 3.03 -19.00 7.28
CA VAL A 105 4.20 -18.41 6.64
C VAL A 105 5.21 -18.13 7.74
N ASP A 106 6.31 -18.89 7.73
CA ASP A 106 7.41 -18.73 8.67
C ASP A 106 8.65 -18.22 7.91
N PHE A 107 9.17 -17.09 8.36
CA PHE A 107 10.37 -16.45 7.84
C PHE A 107 11.43 -16.27 8.95
N GLY A 108 11.44 -17.14 9.95
CA GLY A 108 12.43 -17.15 11.03
C GLY A 108 13.89 -17.26 10.58
N SER A 109 14.14 -17.86 9.40
CA SER A 109 15.45 -17.92 8.76
C SER A 109 15.88 -16.61 8.09
N SER A 110 14.95 -15.68 7.86
CA SER A 110 15.20 -14.35 7.33
C SER A 110 15.63 -13.39 8.45
N PRO A 111 16.46 -12.36 8.20
CA PRO A 111 16.72 -11.29 9.18
C PRO A 111 15.55 -10.31 9.34
N VAL A 112 14.46 -10.48 8.57
CA VAL A 112 13.27 -9.64 8.63
C VAL A 112 12.42 -9.99 9.86
N ARG A 113 11.93 -8.97 10.56
CA ARG A 113 11.06 -9.08 11.73
C ARG A 113 9.86 -8.18 11.56
N ILE A 114 8.71 -8.64 12.03
CA ILE A 114 7.54 -7.80 12.27
C ILE A 114 7.79 -7.03 13.57
N VAL A 115 7.76 -5.71 13.47
CA VAL A 115 8.01 -4.79 14.58
C VAL A 115 6.90 -3.73 14.63
N ASP A 116 6.73 -3.12 15.79
CA ASP A 116 5.83 -1.99 16.01
C ASP A 116 6.47 -1.04 17.03
N GLU A 117 5.95 0.18 17.12
CA GLU A 117 6.39 1.21 18.08
C GLU A 117 6.05 0.82 19.52
N THR A 118 4.98 0.05 19.69
CA THR A 118 4.58 -0.51 20.99
C THR A 118 4.94 -2.01 21.07
N PRO A 119 5.20 -2.55 22.27
CA PRO A 119 5.42 -3.98 22.42
C PRO A 119 4.23 -4.77 21.90
N LEU A 120 4.43 -5.51 20.81
CA LEU A 120 3.40 -6.34 20.21
C LEU A 120 3.02 -7.48 21.15
N VAL A 121 1.73 -7.60 21.46
CA VAL A 121 1.16 -8.75 22.15
C VAL A 121 0.65 -9.73 21.08
N PHE A 122 1.34 -10.84 20.94
CA PHE A 122 0.94 -11.91 20.01
C PHE A 122 -0.06 -12.87 20.68
N PRO A 123 -1.04 -13.44 19.95
CA PRO A 123 -1.26 -13.23 18.51
C PRO A 123 -2.05 -11.96 18.20
N ILE A 124 -1.68 -11.28 17.11
CA ILE A 124 -2.46 -10.16 16.56
C ILE A 124 -3.37 -10.72 15.47
N ILE A 125 -4.68 -10.56 15.63
CA ILE A 125 -5.66 -11.13 14.69
C ILE A 125 -6.29 -10.00 13.89
N ILE A 126 -6.25 -10.10 12.56
CA ILE A 126 -6.94 -9.22 11.62
C ILE A 126 -8.00 -10.07 10.91
N ARG A 127 -9.28 -9.73 11.09
CA ARG A 127 -10.41 -10.40 10.45
C ARG A 127 -11.08 -9.48 9.44
N PHE A 128 -11.79 -10.07 8.50
CA PHE A 128 -12.62 -9.35 7.55
C PHE A 128 -14.08 -9.79 7.65
N ASP A 129 -14.99 -8.82 7.71
CA ASP A 129 -16.43 -9.11 7.75
C ASP A 129 -17.01 -9.38 6.35
N MET A 130 -18.33 -9.64 6.28
CA MET A 130 -19.06 -9.85 5.03
C MET A 130 -19.04 -8.65 4.06
N ARG A 131 -18.67 -7.46 4.53
CA ARG A 131 -18.54 -6.21 3.77
C ARG A 131 -17.08 -5.88 3.46
N GLY A 132 -16.15 -6.73 3.88
CA GLY A 132 -14.72 -6.54 3.76
C GLY A 132 -14.17 -5.49 4.71
N GLY A 133 -14.94 -5.04 5.71
CA GLY A 133 -14.44 -4.23 6.82
C GLY A 133 -13.48 -5.02 7.68
N SER A 134 -12.45 -4.36 8.20
CA SER A 134 -11.42 -5.01 9.02
C SER A 134 -11.66 -4.81 10.51
N SER A 135 -11.41 -5.86 11.30
CA SER A 135 -11.47 -5.80 12.75
C SER A 135 -10.34 -6.60 13.38
N SER A 136 -10.01 -6.28 14.63
CA SER A 136 -8.98 -6.94 15.41
C SER A 136 -9.46 -7.31 16.81
N GLY A 137 -8.74 -8.21 17.50
CA GLY A 137 -9.08 -8.63 18.87
C GLY A 137 -9.80 -9.99 18.96
N ALA A 138 -10.52 -10.24 20.05
CA ALA A 138 -11.32 -11.46 20.24
C ALA A 138 -12.75 -11.27 19.72
N CYS A 139 -13.45 -12.36 19.39
CA CYS A 139 -14.85 -12.27 18.99
C CYS A 139 -15.72 -11.73 20.14
N GLY A 140 -16.56 -10.73 19.88
CA GLY A 140 -17.37 -10.02 20.88
C GLY A 140 -16.66 -8.86 21.59
N ALA A 141 -15.36 -8.67 21.33
CA ALA A 141 -14.56 -7.55 21.83
C ALA A 141 -13.71 -6.96 20.69
N GLU A 142 -14.27 -6.95 19.48
CA GLU A 142 -13.57 -6.49 18.29
C GLU A 142 -13.33 -4.98 18.34
N THR A 143 -12.11 -4.58 17.98
CA THR A 143 -11.73 -3.20 17.75
C THR A 143 -11.46 -2.97 16.28
N VAL A 144 -11.49 -1.72 15.84
CA VAL A 144 -11.07 -1.35 14.49
C VAL A 144 -9.60 -1.73 14.31
N ALA A 145 -9.27 -2.49 13.26
CA ALA A 145 -7.88 -2.80 12.95
C ALA A 145 -7.16 -1.49 12.55
N ARG A 146 -6.37 -0.94 13.47
CA ARG A 146 -5.54 0.27 13.27
C ARG A 146 -4.08 -0.04 13.57
N THR A 147 -3.53 -1.05 12.90
CA THR A 147 -2.15 -1.47 13.15
C THR A 147 -1.37 -1.42 11.85
N PRO A 148 -0.56 -0.38 11.62
CA PRO A 148 0.49 -0.51 10.61
C PRO A 148 1.38 -1.69 11.02
N THR A 149 1.53 -2.66 10.12
CA THR A 149 2.44 -3.78 10.33
C THR A 149 3.75 -3.48 9.63
N HIS A 150 4.82 -3.29 10.40
CA HIS A 150 6.13 -2.95 9.85
C HIS A 150 7.00 -4.19 9.73
N PHE A 151 7.53 -4.43 8.54
CA PHE A 151 8.55 -5.43 8.27
C PHE A 151 9.88 -4.70 8.24
N CYS A 152 10.76 -4.98 9.19
CA CYS A 152 12.06 -4.35 9.30
C CYS A 152 13.18 -5.41 9.31
N GLU A 153 14.35 -5.06 8.78
CA GLU A 153 15.51 -5.94 8.80
C GLU A 153 16.45 -5.64 9.97
N LEU A 154 16.86 -6.69 10.69
CA LEU A 154 17.73 -6.53 11.86
C LEU A 154 19.11 -5.96 11.48
N PRO A 155 19.67 -5.06 12.30
CA PRO A 155 19.12 -4.55 13.56
C PRO A 155 18.05 -3.46 13.36
N CYS A 156 16.85 -3.70 13.90
CA CYS A 156 15.72 -2.77 13.86
C CYS A 156 15.76 -1.83 15.08
N GLY A 157 16.73 -0.94 15.12
CA GLY A 157 16.85 0.04 16.21
C GLY A 157 15.84 1.17 16.10
N THR A 158 15.79 1.83 14.93
CA THR A 158 14.84 2.90 14.63
C THR A 158 14.24 2.65 13.25
N ARG A 159 12.91 2.64 13.14
CA ARG A 159 12.20 2.55 11.86
C ARG A 159 12.60 3.74 11.00
N ASN A 160 13.02 3.49 9.78
CA ASN A 160 13.15 4.50 8.75
C ASN A 160 12.68 3.92 7.40
N PRO A 161 12.40 4.78 6.42
CA PRO A 161 12.02 4.34 5.08
C PRO A 161 13.00 3.35 4.46
N THR A 162 14.29 3.51 4.71
CA THR A 162 15.33 2.69 4.09
C THR A 162 15.33 1.25 4.61
N ASN A 163 14.99 1.03 5.89
CA ASN A 163 15.12 -0.25 6.58
C ASN A 163 13.80 -0.97 6.84
N SER A 164 12.66 -0.34 6.53
CA SER A 164 11.34 -0.89 6.82
C SER A 164 10.42 -0.87 5.61
N THR A 165 9.40 -1.72 5.65
CA THR A 165 8.29 -1.75 4.69
C THR A 165 7.02 -1.83 5.51
N SER A 166 6.08 -0.92 5.30
CA SER A 166 4.89 -0.78 6.13
C SER A 166 3.64 -1.26 5.39
N ILE A 167 2.75 -1.95 6.10
CA ILE A 167 1.45 -2.37 5.57
C ILE A 167 0.35 -1.82 6.44
N TYR A 168 -0.60 -1.12 5.81
CA TYR A 168 -1.75 -0.51 6.47
C TYR A 168 -3.01 -1.26 6.06
N VAL A 169 -3.85 -1.57 7.04
CA VAL A 169 -5.20 -2.08 6.80
C VAL A 169 -6.18 -1.01 7.27
N SER A 170 -6.97 -0.47 6.35
CA SER A 170 -7.99 0.51 6.70
C SER A 170 -9.19 -0.17 7.39
N PRO A 171 -10.05 0.57 8.11
CA PRO A 171 -11.30 0.04 8.65
C PRO A 171 -12.22 -0.56 7.57
N THR A 172 -12.11 -0.08 6.32
CA THR A 172 -12.83 -0.60 5.15
C THR A 172 -12.18 -1.82 4.49
N GLY A 173 -11.10 -2.32 5.11
CA GLY A 173 -10.28 -3.46 4.67
C GLY A 173 -9.41 -3.19 3.45
N THR A 174 -9.23 -1.95 3.03
CA THR A 174 -8.23 -1.61 2.02
C THR A 174 -6.84 -1.87 2.58
N VAL A 175 -6.03 -2.63 1.84
CA VAL A 175 -4.66 -2.95 2.23
C VAL A 175 -3.70 -2.11 1.39
N ALA A 176 -2.97 -1.21 2.04
CA ALA A 176 -1.93 -0.40 1.41
C ALA A 176 -0.55 -0.93 1.81
N LEU A 177 0.38 -0.93 0.86
CA LEU A 177 1.79 -1.31 1.08
C LEU A 177 2.65 -0.10 0.73
N LEU A 178 3.36 0.42 1.72
CA LEU A 178 4.40 1.41 1.54
C LEU A 178 5.73 0.67 1.42
N ILE A 179 6.30 0.66 0.21
CA ILE A 179 7.57 0.02 -0.05
C ILE A 179 8.68 0.85 0.58
N GLY A 180 9.60 0.21 1.31
CA GLY A 180 10.75 0.91 1.86
C GLY A 180 11.57 1.65 0.81
N GLY A 181 12.02 2.85 1.14
CA GLY A 181 12.77 3.79 0.30
C GLY A 181 12.13 5.17 0.22
N GLU A 182 10.85 5.29 0.63
CA GLU A 182 10.08 6.53 0.62
C GLU A 182 9.65 6.89 2.04
N ASP A 183 9.80 8.18 2.41
CA ASP A 183 9.26 8.70 3.66
C ASP A 183 7.76 8.39 3.75
N GLU A 184 7.32 7.96 4.93
CA GLU A 184 5.90 7.79 5.18
C GLU A 184 5.23 9.16 4.96
N PRO A 185 4.21 9.26 4.10
CA PRO A 185 3.55 10.53 3.87
C PRO A 185 2.95 10.99 5.19
N GLU A 186 3.49 12.07 5.74
CA GLU A 186 2.86 12.78 6.83
C GLU A 186 1.63 13.46 6.25
N PHE A 187 0.46 12.99 6.66
CA PHE A 187 -0.78 13.69 6.41
C PHE A 187 -0.97 14.64 7.58
N ASP A 188 -0.85 15.94 7.33
CA ASP A 188 -1.32 16.93 8.28
C ASP A 188 -2.79 16.66 8.59
N ASP A 189 -3.16 16.81 9.86
CA ASP A 189 -4.58 16.79 10.22
C ASP A 189 -5.30 17.83 9.34
N PRO A 190 -6.45 17.48 8.74
CA PRO A 190 -7.16 18.42 7.90
C PRO A 190 -7.51 19.65 8.73
N ASP A 191 -7.33 20.85 8.15
CA ASP A 191 -7.73 22.08 8.82
C ASP A 191 -9.25 22.07 9.02
N VAL A 192 -9.68 21.83 10.26
CA VAL A 192 -11.10 21.79 10.60
C VAL A 192 -11.57 23.22 10.80
N SER A 193 -12.12 23.81 9.74
CA SER A 193 -12.81 25.08 9.85
C SER A 193 -14.13 24.93 10.63
N LEU A 194 -14.32 25.78 11.64
CA LEU A 194 -15.58 25.86 12.37
C LEU A 194 -16.63 26.52 11.47
N VAL A 195 -17.66 25.78 11.11
CA VAL A 195 -18.83 26.32 10.40
C VAL A 195 -19.90 26.68 11.44
N ASP A 196 -20.36 27.93 11.41
CA ASP A 196 -21.45 28.38 12.29
C ASP A 196 -22.75 27.62 11.95
N PHE A 197 -23.43 27.14 12.99
CA PHE A 197 -24.72 26.45 12.91
C PHE A 197 -25.80 27.26 12.18
N ALA A 198 -25.66 28.59 12.12
CA ALA A 198 -26.58 29.47 11.41
C ALA A 198 -26.63 29.21 9.88
N TYR A 199 -25.64 28.54 9.30
CA TYR A 199 -25.53 28.38 7.85
C TYR A 199 -26.24 27.16 7.26
N GLY A 200 -27.10 26.47 8.01
CA GLY A 200 -27.90 25.36 7.46
C GLY A 200 -27.02 24.23 6.91
N VAL A 201 -25.97 23.89 7.65
CA VAL A 201 -25.01 22.85 7.25
C VAL A 201 -25.74 21.52 7.17
N ASN A 202 -25.50 20.77 6.09
CA ASN A 202 -26.04 19.43 5.96
C ASN A 202 -25.38 18.51 6.99
N GLU A 203 -26.17 18.06 7.95
CA GLU A 203 -25.72 17.24 9.09
C GLU A 203 -25.07 15.92 8.65
N HIS A 204 -25.36 15.43 7.44
CA HIS A 204 -24.75 14.23 6.88
C HIS A 204 -23.34 14.44 6.29
N LEU A 205 -22.89 15.69 6.16
CA LEU A 205 -21.58 16.05 5.60
C LEU A 205 -20.62 16.65 6.65
N ALA A 206 -21.09 16.88 7.88
CA ALA A 206 -20.29 17.46 8.95
C ALA A 206 -19.78 16.37 9.90
N VAL A 207 -18.51 16.47 10.31
CA VAL A 207 -17.94 15.65 11.39
C VAL A 207 -18.05 16.46 12.68
N TRP A 208 -18.91 16.02 13.59
CA TRP A 208 -19.12 16.64 14.89
C TRP A 208 -18.04 16.19 15.88
N THR A 209 -17.10 17.06 16.22
CA THR A 209 -15.99 16.74 17.14
C THR A 209 -16.25 17.14 18.60
N GLY A 210 -17.45 17.63 18.94
CA GLY A 210 -17.84 18.01 20.29
C GLY A 210 -18.97 17.15 20.84
N THR A 211 -18.93 16.82 22.13
CA THR A 211 -20.15 16.40 22.85
C THR A 211 -21.19 17.50 22.68
N PRO A 212 -22.42 17.19 22.23
CA PRO A 212 -23.45 18.21 22.08
C PRO A 212 -23.54 19.00 23.39
N PRO A 213 -23.51 20.35 23.35
CA PRO A 213 -23.59 21.14 24.57
C PRO A 213 -24.81 20.66 25.34
N THR A 214 -24.60 20.23 26.59
CA THR A 214 -25.70 19.84 27.47
C THR A 214 -26.69 21.01 27.44
N PRO A 215 -27.97 20.80 27.08
CA PRO A 215 -28.91 21.88 26.93
C PRO A 215 -28.93 22.66 28.25
N SER A 216 -28.40 23.87 28.22
CA SER A 216 -28.52 24.79 29.34
C SER A 216 -30.01 24.99 29.57
N PRO A 217 -30.52 24.82 30.81
CA PRO A 217 -31.96 24.93 31.07
C PRO A 217 -32.46 26.25 30.51
N ILE A 218 -33.45 26.17 29.61
CA ILE A 218 -34.09 27.32 28.98
C ILE A 218 -34.54 28.28 30.09
N PRO A 219 -33.99 29.50 30.17
CA PRO A 219 -34.52 30.49 31.10
C PRO A 219 -35.95 30.82 30.67
N THR A 220 -36.87 30.63 31.61
CA THR A 220 -38.29 30.99 31.51
C THR A 220 -38.41 32.45 31.01
N PRO A 221 -39.17 32.75 29.93
CA PRO A 221 -39.18 34.07 29.34
C PRO A 221 -39.77 35.11 30.28
N ALA A 222 -38.99 36.13 30.64
CA ALA A 222 -39.49 37.40 31.14
C ALA A 222 -39.77 38.33 29.95
N GLY A 223 -40.92 39.01 29.98
CA GLY A 223 -41.48 39.76 28.84
C GLY A 223 -40.60 40.90 28.31
N THR A 224 -40.65 41.02 26.98
CA THR A 224 -40.59 42.20 26.09
C THR A 224 -40.06 43.54 26.65
N PRO A 225 -39.21 44.26 25.88
CA PRO A 225 -39.78 45.16 24.87
C PRO A 225 -39.05 45.18 23.51
N SER A 226 -39.86 45.59 22.53
CA SER A 226 -39.54 45.87 21.12
C SER A 226 -38.51 47.00 20.96
N GLY A 227 -37.53 46.80 20.06
CA GLY A 227 -36.54 47.81 19.69
C GLY A 227 -35.89 47.56 18.32
N SER A 228 -36.29 48.39 17.35
CA SER A 228 -35.57 48.95 16.19
C SER A 228 -34.73 48.06 15.23
N PRO A 229 -34.96 48.16 13.89
CA PRO A 229 -34.14 47.47 12.89
C PRO A 229 -32.74 48.12 12.74
N SER A 230 -31.71 47.30 12.70
CA SER A 230 -30.29 47.65 12.49
C SER A 230 -29.84 47.25 11.08
N PRO A 231 -28.98 48.02 10.40
CA PRO A 231 -28.78 47.95 8.94
C PRO A 231 -28.04 46.69 8.46
N THR A 232 -28.49 46.23 7.30
CA THR A 232 -27.96 45.14 6.48
C THR A 232 -26.50 45.36 6.08
N PRO A 233 -25.56 44.45 6.42
CA PRO A 233 -24.22 44.47 5.85
C PRO A 233 -24.21 43.92 4.42
N SER A 234 -23.46 44.64 3.60
CA SER A 234 -23.22 44.46 2.16
C SER A 234 -22.59 43.11 1.82
N GLY A 235 -23.02 42.53 0.70
CA GLY A 235 -22.60 41.23 0.21
C GLY A 235 -21.10 41.11 -0.07
N THR A 236 -20.51 40.04 0.45
CA THR A 236 -19.17 39.57 0.14
C THR A 236 -19.18 38.91 -1.26
N PRO A 237 -18.21 39.21 -2.14
CA PRO A 237 -18.19 38.67 -3.50
C PRO A 237 -18.09 37.15 -3.51
N SER A 238 -19.02 36.53 -4.25
CA SER A 238 -19.07 35.09 -4.52
C SER A 238 -17.76 34.62 -5.17
N PRO A 239 -17.12 33.54 -4.69
CA PRO A 239 -15.94 32.99 -5.34
C PRO A 239 -16.27 32.52 -6.76
N THR A 240 -15.44 32.94 -7.70
CA THR A 240 -15.46 32.55 -9.11
C THR A 240 -15.30 31.04 -9.24
N PRO A 241 -16.19 30.33 -9.96
CA PRO A 241 -16.07 28.87 -10.12
C PRO A 241 -14.77 28.52 -10.83
N THR A 242 -13.91 27.78 -10.14
CA THR A 242 -12.72 27.15 -10.69
C THR A 242 -13.13 26.14 -11.76
N GLY A 243 -12.55 26.27 -12.95
CA GLY A 243 -12.92 25.49 -14.13
C GLY A 243 -12.89 23.99 -13.86
N THR A 244 -14.02 23.35 -14.15
CA THR A 244 -14.18 21.90 -14.15
C THR A 244 -13.07 21.26 -14.98
N PRO A 245 -12.28 20.32 -14.44
CA PRO A 245 -11.24 19.63 -15.21
C PRO A 245 -11.89 18.92 -16.41
N SER A 246 -11.35 19.20 -17.59
CA SER A 246 -11.77 18.59 -18.85
C SER A 246 -11.74 17.05 -18.73
N PRO A 247 -12.78 16.34 -19.17
CA PRO A 247 -12.84 14.89 -19.05
C PRO A 247 -11.62 14.25 -19.73
N THR A 248 -10.93 13.40 -18.99
CA THR A 248 -9.84 12.57 -19.50
C THR A 248 -10.34 11.79 -20.72
N PRO A 249 -9.64 11.83 -21.87
CA PRO A 249 -10.08 11.15 -23.08
C PRO A 249 -10.29 9.66 -22.80
N SER A 250 -11.45 9.16 -23.22
CA SER A 250 -11.81 7.75 -23.14
C SER A 250 -10.73 6.89 -23.83
N PRO A 251 -10.29 5.77 -23.22
CA PRO A 251 -9.25 4.94 -23.80
C PRO A 251 -9.67 4.44 -25.19
N THR A 252 -8.81 4.64 -26.19
CA THR A 252 -9.01 4.09 -27.53
C THR A 252 -9.07 2.56 -27.43
N PRO A 253 -10.12 1.91 -27.97
CA PRO A 253 -10.26 0.45 -27.88
C PRO A 253 -9.06 -0.24 -28.54
N LEU A 254 -8.48 -1.22 -27.83
CA LEU A 254 -7.41 -2.03 -28.40
C LEU A 254 -7.96 -2.87 -29.58
N PRO A 255 -7.14 -3.13 -30.61
CA PRO A 255 -7.54 -3.96 -31.74
C PRO A 255 -7.86 -5.40 -31.27
N ALA A 256 -8.94 -5.98 -31.81
CA ALA A 256 -9.27 -7.39 -31.60
C ALA A 256 -8.26 -8.27 -32.33
N CYS A 257 -7.39 -8.94 -31.57
CA CYS A 257 -6.40 -9.87 -32.12
C CYS A 257 -7.03 -11.24 -32.43
N THR A 258 -6.54 -11.90 -33.48
CA THR A 258 -6.99 -13.24 -33.86
C THR A 258 -6.41 -14.32 -32.91
N LYS A 259 -6.94 -15.55 -32.98
CA LYS A 259 -6.49 -16.68 -32.14
C LYS A 259 -4.96 -16.84 -32.22
N ASN A 260 -4.30 -16.91 -31.05
CA ASN A 260 -2.83 -17.00 -30.86
C ASN A 260 -2.03 -15.68 -30.99
N GLN A 261 -2.69 -14.53 -31.00
CA GLN A 261 -2.05 -13.21 -30.94
C GLN A 261 -2.31 -12.50 -29.60
N LYS A 262 -1.38 -11.65 -29.16
CA LYS A 262 -1.54 -10.72 -28.04
C LYS A 262 -1.39 -9.27 -28.52
N PRO A 263 -2.09 -8.29 -27.93
CA PRO A 263 -1.83 -6.88 -28.19
C PRO A 263 -0.42 -6.50 -27.75
N GLY A 264 0.35 -5.86 -28.64
CA GLY A 264 1.65 -5.28 -28.35
C GLY A 264 1.58 -3.80 -27.94
N ASN A 265 2.73 -3.22 -27.61
CA ASN A 265 2.92 -1.78 -27.42
C ASN A 265 4.06 -1.33 -28.37
N PRO A 266 3.80 -0.60 -29.48
CA PRO A 266 2.55 0.03 -29.92
C PRO A 266 1.43 -0.98 -30.26
N PRO A 267 0.15 -0.56 -30.34
CA PRO A 267 -1.03 -1.45 -30.48
C PRO A 267 -1.07 -2.18 -31.83
N GLN A 268 -0.21 -3.19 -31.97
CA GLN A 268 -0.16 -4.15 -33.06
C GLN A 268 -0.21 -5.55 -32.47
N CYS A 269 -0.97 -6.46 -33.08
CA CYS A 269 -1.06 -7.84 -32.62
C CYS A 269 0.27 -8.57 -32.89
N SER A 270 0.84 -9.20 -31.88
CA SER A 270 2.08 -9.99 -31.94
C SER A 270 1.79 -11.46 -31.60
N CYS A 271 2.47 -12.39 -32.25
CA CYS A 271 2.31 -13.82 -31.96
C CYS A 271 2.81 -14.16 -30.55
N ASN A 272 2.08 -15.03 -29.84
CA ASN A 272 2.59 -15.58 -28.59
C ASN A 272 3.74 -16.56 -28.90
N PRO A 273 4.89 -16.50 -28.20
CA PRO A 273 5.92 -17.53 -28.34
C PRO A 273 5.31 -18.93 -28.04
N PRO A 274 5.64 -19.97 -28.82
CA PRO A 274 6.71 -20.07 -29.83
C PRO A 274 6.29 -19.75 -31.28
N TYR A 275 5.11 -19.17 -31.50
CA TYR A 275 4.54 -18.96 -32.84
C TYR A 275 5.21 -17.79 -33.59
N PHE A 276 5.30 -17.89 -34.92
CA PHE A 276 5.83 -16.84 -35.79
C PHE A 276 4.80 -16.41 -36.84
N ILE A 277 4.93 -15.17 -37.33
CA ILE A 277 4.02 -14.60 -38.35
C ILE A 277 4.37 -15.22 -39.72
N GLN A 278 3.38 -15.81 -40.38
CA GLN A 278 3.52 -16.27 -41.77
C GLN A 278 3.24 -15.14 -42.78
N ASN A 279 3.57 -15.37 -44.06
CA ASN A 279 3.30 -14.41 -45.15
C ASN A 279 1.80 -14.04 -45.29
N ASN A 280 0.88 -14.83 -44.74
CA ASN A 280 -0.55 -14.57 -44.71
C ASN A 280 -1.02 -13.80 -43.46
N GLY A 281 -0.10 -13.36 -42.59
CA GLY A 281 -0.41 -12.61 -41.36
C GLY A 281 -0.92 -13.45 -40.19
N GLN A 282 -1.00 -14.78 -40.31
CA GLN A 282 -1.44 -15.67 -39.22
C GLN A 282 -0.25 -16.19 -38.39
N CYS A 283 -0.49 -16.42 -37.10
CA CYS A 283 0.47 -17.05 -36.19
C CYS A 283 0.37 -18.57 -36.27
N LYS A 284 1.48 -19.25 -36.56
CA LYS A 284 1.58 -20.72 -36.58
C LYS A 284 2.88 -21.20 -35.94
#